data_AF-F7HBA6-F1
#
_entry.id   AF-F7HBA6-F1
#
_cell.length_a   1.000
_cell.length_b   1.000
_cell.length_c   1.000
_cell.angle_alpha   90.00
_cell.angle_beta   90.00
_cell.angle_gamma   90.00
#
_symmetry.space_group_name_H-M   'P 1'
#
loop_
_entity.id
_entity.type
_entity.pdbx_description
1 polymer ?
#
loop_
_entity_poly.entity_id
_entity_poly.type
_entity_poly.pdbx_seq_one_letter_code
_entity_poly.pdbx_strand_id
1 'polypeptide(L)'
;MGSTESSESRRVSFGVDEEERVRVLQGVRLSENVVNRMKEPSSPPPAPASSMFGLPDGNLRAPHKESTMPRSGSSGGQQPSGTKEGVKRYEQEHAAVQDKLFQVAQKEREAATKHSKVSLPTGESSISHEEQKSVRLARELESREAELRRRDTFYKEQLGRIEKKNAEMYKLSSQQFHEAASKMERTIKLHQLFKIQLKHLFLLTVCLTQRPRRVEPVCSGLQAQILQCYRDRLHEVLLCSDLVKAYQRCVSTAHKG
;
A
#
# COMPACT_ATOMS: atom_id res chain seq x y z
N MET A 1 -41.80 5.74 5.87
CA MET A 1 -40.72 5.63 6.87
C MET A 1 -40.08 4.26 6.62
N GLY A 2 -38.96 4.03 5.97
CA GLY A 2 -37.76 4.85 5.74
C GLY A 2 -36.55 4.08 6.27
N SER A 3 -36.23 2.91 5.69
CA SER A 3 -35.04 2.13 6.06
C SER A 3 -34.08 2.12 4.87
N THR A 4 -33.09 3.02 4.92
CA THR A 4 -31.94 3.01 4.03
C THR A 4 -30.86 2.14 4.66
N GLU A 5 -30.70 0.90 4.21
CA GLU A 5 -29.50 0.12 4.52
C GLU A 5 -28.66 -0.06 3.25
N SER A 6 -27.67 0.84 3.21
CA SER A 6 -26.54 0.99 2.30
C SER A 6 -26.08 -0.29 1.59
N SER A 7 -26.43 -0.43 0.31
CA SER A 7 -25.70 -1.29 -0.62
C SER A 7 -24.35 -0.62 -0.96
N GLU A 8 -23.35 -0.74 -0.07
CA GLU A 8 -22.03 -0.17 -0.33
C GLU A 8 -21.28 -1.03 -1.36
N SER A 9 -21.43 -0.66 -2.63
CA SER A 9 -20.78 -1.29 -3.78
C SER A 9 -19.26 -1.41 -3.55
N ARG A 10 -18.70 -2.62 -3.71
CA ARG A 10 -17.25 -2.89 -3.62
C ARG A 10 -16.54 -2.07 -4.68
N ARG A 11 -15.94 -0.93 -4.30
CA ARG A 11 -15.17 -0.09 -5.21
C ARG A 11 -13.86 -0.79 -5.56
N VAL A 12 -13.79 -1.30 -6.79
CA VAL A 12 -12.57 -1.82 -7.41
C VAL A 12 -11.95 -0.73 -8.28
N SER A 13 -10.64 -0.57 -8.20
CA SER A 13 -9.91 0.36 -9.06
C SER A 13 -9.42 -0.38 -10.29
N PHE A 14 -9.51 0.23 -11.46
CA PHE A 14 -8.98 -0.35 -12.70
C PHE A 14 -7.62 0.28 -13.00
N GLY A 15 -6.61 -0.54 -13.25
CA GLY A 15 -5.28 -0.13 -13.71
C GLY A 15 -4.99 -0.70 -15.09
N VAL A 16 -4.19 -0.02 -15.89
CA VAL A 16 -3.74 -0.49 -17.21
C VAL A 16 -2.31 -1.02 -17.06
N ASP A 17 -2.03 -2.23 -17.58
CA ASP A 17 -0.69 -2.82 -17.56
C ASP A 17 0.19 -2.30 -18.72
N GLU A 18 1.46 -2.73 -18.76
CA GLU A 18 2.44 -2.30 -19.76
C GLU A 18 2.07 -2.75 -21.20
N GLU A 19 1.10 -3.65 -21.34
CA GLU A 19 0.55 -4.10 -22.62
C GLU A 19 -0.86 -3.56 -22.88
N GLU A 20 -1.22 -2.43 -22.25
CA GLU A 20 -2.49 -1.72 -22.40
C GLU A 20 -3.74 -2.51 -21.95
N ARG A 21 -3.60 -3.58 -21.16
CA ARG A 21 -4.75 -4.37 -20.69
C ARG A 21 -5.27 -3.84 -19.36
N VAL A 22 -6.60 -3.68 -19.29
CA VAL A 22 -7.30 -3.26 -18.07
C VAL A 22 -7.33 -4.41 -17.06
N ARG A 23 -6.73 -4.19 -15.87
CA ARG A 23 -6.74 -5.11 -14.74
C ARG A 23 -7.50 -4.52 -13.56
N VAL A 24 -8.19 -5.37 -12.82
CA VAL A 24 -8.93 -5.00 -11.62
C VAL A 24 -7.98 -5.06 -10.42
N LEU A 25 -7.66 -3.90 -9.84
CA LEU A 25 -6.85 -3.78 -8.64
C LEU A 25 -7.75 -3.86 -7.41
N GLN A 26 -7.57 -4.93 -6.63
CA GLN A 26 -8.28 -5.11 -5.38
C GLN A 26 -7.60 -4.32 -4.26
N GLY A 27 -8.11 -3.13 -3.98
CA GLY A 27 -7.62 -2.28 -2.89
C GLY A 27 -8.02 -2.81 -1.51
N VAL A 28 -7.16 -2.59 -0.51
CA VAL A 28 -7.48 -2.82 0.91
C VAL A 28 -8.05 -1.53 1.50
N ARG A 29 -9.25 -1.58 2.13
CA ARG A 29 -9.80 -0.42 2.86
C ARG A 29 -8.98 -0.22 4.13
N LEU A 30 -8.27 0.90 4.21
CA LEU A 30 -7.59 1.32 5.44
C LEU A 30 -8.63 1.83 6.44
N SER A 31 -8.40 1.57 7.73
CA SER A 31 -9.24 2.12 8.80
C SER A 31 -9.07 3.63 8.89
N GLU A 32 -10.13 4.32 9.31
CA GLU A 32 -10.18 5.79 9.40
C GLU A 32 -9.02 6.35 10.25
N ASN A 33 -8.60 5.62 11.28
CA ASN A 33 -7.46 5.98 12.11
C ASN A 33 -6.10 5.96 11.37
N VAL A 34 -5.90 5.04 10.43
CA VAL A 34 -4.68 4.98 9.61
C VAL A 34 -4.70 6.10 8.57
N VAL A 35 -5.85 6.36 7.98
CA VAL A 35 -6.04 7.43 6.99
C VAL A 35 -5.82 8.81 7.62
N ASN A 36 -6.34 9.05 8.83
CA ASN A 36 -6.16 10.32 9.54
C ASN A 36 -4.70 10.57 9.95
N ARG A 37 -3.96 9.53 10.35
CA ARG A 37 -2.53 9.64 10.65
C ARG A 37 -1.67 9.98 9.45
N MET A 38 -2.07 9.52 8.25
CA MET A 38 -1.39 9.89 7.01
C MET A 38 -1.79 11.29 6.50
N LYS A 39 -2.84 11.89 7.07
CA LYS A 39 -3.38 13.20 6.65
C LYS A 39 -2.81 14.38 7.46
N GLU A 40 -2.25 14.15 8.65
CA GLU A 40 -1.55 15.17 9.43
C GLU A 40 -0.07 15.31 9.02
N PRO A 41 0.41 16.49 8.62
CA PRO A 41 1.84 16.75 8.50
C PRO A 41 2.45 16.87 9.90
N SER A 42 3.31 15.92 10.28
CA SER A 42 4.11 16.03 11.49
C SER A 42 5.10 17.20 11.36
N SER A 43 4.95 18.23 12.19
CA SER A 43 5.96 19.28 12.40
C SER A 43 7.28 18.66 12.89
N PRO A 44 8.46 19.16 12.46
CA PRO A 44 9.74 18.65 12.95
C PRO A 44 9.97 19.06 14.41
N PRO A 45 10.52 18.18 15.28
CA PRO A 45 10.99 18.60 16.59
C PRO A 45 12.26 19.46 16.46
N PRO A 46 12.49 20.42 17.38
CA PRO A 46 13.69 21.26 17.36
C PRO A 46 14.93 20.45 17.74
N ALA A 47 16.03 20.67 17.03
CA ALA A 47 17.34 20.13 17.37
C ALA A 47 17.93 20.80 18.61
N PRO A 48 18.70 20.07 19.44
CA PRO A 48 19.77 20.66 20.22
C PRO A 48 21.15 20.15 19.79
N ALA A 49 22.15 20.99 20.06
CA ALA A 49 23.52 20.92 19.61
C ALA A 49 24.36 19.81 20.27
N SER A 50 25.46 19.51 19.57
CA SER A 50 26.69 18.82 19.96
C SER A 50 27.06 18.78 21.45
N SER A 51 27.39 17.59 21.96
CA SER A 51 28.60 17.37 22.79
C SER A 51 28.93 15.88 22.95
N MET A 52 30.24 15.61 22.95
CA MET A 52 30.93 14.34 23.18
C MET A 52 30.73 13.78 24.61
N PHE A 53 30.61 12.45 24.69
CA PHE A 53 31.17 11.52 25.70
C PHE A 53 30.52 11.42 27.10
N GLY A 54 30.21 10.16 27.50
CA GLY A 54 30.15 9.72 28.90
C GLY A 54 28.90 8.93 29.33
N LEU A 55 29.03 7.61 29.49
CA LEU A 55 28.28 6.70 30.39
C LEU A 55 29.11 6.64 31.72
N PRO A 56 28.61 6.33 32.96
CA PRO A 56 27.53 5.39 33.24
C PRO A 56 26.62 5.59 34.50
N ASP A 57 25.51 4.83 34.49
CA ASP A 57 24.82 4.07 35.57
C ASP A 57 24.24 4.75 36.84
N GLY A 58 23.06 4.28 37.29
CA GLY A 58 22.50 4.62 38.62
C GLY A 58 20.98 4.78 38.77
N ASN A 59 20.30 3.66 39.01
CA ASN A 59 18.92 3.39 39.49
C ASN A 59 18.24 4.39 40.47
N LEU A 60 16.92 4.67 40.30
CA LEU A 60 15.81 4.46 41.28
C LEU A 60 14.54 5.33 41.03
N ARG A 61 13.40 4.63 40.89
CA ARG A 61 12.01 4.93 41.35
C ARG A 61 11.20 6.12 40.79
N ALA A 62 10.05 5.75 40.21
CA ALA A 62 8.83 6.55 39.97
C ALA A 62 8.15 6.97 41.30
N PRO A 63 7.15 7.89 41.36
CA PRO A 63 5.81 7.64 40.77
C PRO A 63 4.93 8.86 40.34
N HIS A 64 3.89 8.54 39.54
CA HIS A 64 2.55 9.14 39.46
C HIS A 64 2.35 10.63 39.06
N LYS A 65 1.60 10.88 37.97
CA LYS A 65 0.20 11.36 38.08
C LYS A 65 -0.50 11.48 36.72
N GLU A 66 -1.73 10.98 36.76
CA GLU A 66 -2.83 11.02 35.82
C GLU A 66 -3.51 12.40 35.82
N SER A 67 -3.91 12.90 34.64
CA SER A 67 -5.03 13.84 34.37
C SER A 67 -4.81 14.48 32.99
N THR A 68 -5.64 14.22 31.98
CA THR A 68 -6.94 14.86 31.71
C THR A 68 -6.82 15.63 30.40
N MET A 69 -7.45 15.12 29.34
CA MET A 69 -7.85 15.95 28.19
C MET A 69 -9.15 16.68 28.55
N PRO A 70 -9.34 17.91 28.05
CA PRO A 70 -10.62 18.21 27.42
C PRO A 70 -10.45 18.84 26.03
N ARG A 71 -10.96 18.10 25.05
CA ARG A 71 -11.99 18.53 24.07
C ARG A 71 -12.06 20.03 23.79
N SER A 72 -11.72 20.41 22.56
CA SER A 72 -12.32 21.56 21.88
C SER A 72 -12.78 21.12 20.50
N GLY A 73 -14.07 21.32 20.22
CA GLY A 73 -14.64 21.10 18.90
C GLY A 73 -14.43 22.32 18.02
N SER A 74 -14.54 22.13 16.70
CA SER A 74 -15.44 22.88 15.84
C SER A 74 -15.23 22.45 14.40
N SER A 75 -16.35 22.16 13.74
CA SER A 75 -16.66 22.48 12.35
C SER A 75 -15.53 22.48 11.31
N GLY A 76 -15.72 21.68 10.26
CA GLY A 76 -15.09 21.97 8.97
C GLY A 76 -14.92 20.71 8.15
N GLY A 77 -15.96 20.38 7.38
CA GLY A 77 -15.77 19.42 6.31
C GLY A 77 -14.76 19.95 5.31
N GLN A 78 -13.64 19.25 5.15
CA GLN A 78 -12.91 19.32 3.88
C GLN A 78 -12.18 18.00 3.55
N GLN A 79 -12.55 17.55 2.36
CA GLN A 79 -12.12 16.37 1.62
C GLN A 79 -10.59 16.28 1.44
N PRO A 80 -10.07 15.12 0.97
CA PRO A 80 -8.65 14.78 0.98
C PRO A 80 -7.97 15.21 -0.33
N SER A 81 -6.97 16.10 -0.27
CA SER A 81 -6.38 16.66 -1.49
C SER A 81 -4.84 16.66 -1.56
N GLY A 82 -4.09 16.44 -0.47
CA GLY A 82 -2.63 16.67 -0.43
C GLY A 82 -1.76 15.97 -1.50
N THR A 83 -1.97 14.69 -1.78
CA THR A 83 -1.16 13.97 -2.82
C THR A 83 -1.56 14.39 -4.23
N LYS A 84 -2.85 14.67 -4.46
CA LYS A 84 -3.33 15.22 -5.74
C LYS A 84 -2.86 16.67 -5.91
N GLU A 85 -2.75 17.44 -4.84
CA GLU A 85 -2.26 18.82 -4.83
C GLU A 85 -0.77 18.90 -5.15
N GLY A 86 0.06 17.99 -4.62
CA GLY A 86 1.49 17.93 -4.93
C GLY A 86 1.77 17.59 -6.40
N VAL A 87 1.07 16.59 -6.94
CA VAL A 87 1.17 16.22 -8.37
C VAL A 87 0.67 17.37 -9.25
N LYS A 88 -0.48 17.97 -8.92
CA LYS A 88 -1.01 19.13 -9.65
C LYS A 88 -0.09 20.33 -9.60
N ARG A 89 0.57 20.59 -8.47
CA ARG A 89 1.53 21.68 -8.32
C ARG A 89 2.77 21.45 -9.18
N TYR A 90 3.32 20.23 -9.18
CA TYR A 90 4.45 19.85 -10.04
C TYR A 90 4.11 20.00 -11.53
N GLU A 91 2.92 19.52 -11.94
CA GLU A 91 2.44 19.60 -13.32
C GLU A 91 2.23 21.07 -13.76
N GLN A 92 1.70 21.90 -12.86
CA GLN A 92 1.54 23.34 -13.08
C GLN A 92 2.90 24.07 -13.17
N GLU A 93 3.86 23.73 -12.32
CA GLU A 93 5.22 24.27 -12.39
C GLU A 93 5.92 23.87 -13.69
N HIS A 94 5.75 22.63 -14.14
CA HIS A 94 6.30 22.14 -15.39
C HIS A 94 5.71 22.88 -16.60
N ALA A 95 4.39 23.09 -16.62
CA ALA A 95 3.72 23.88 -17.66
C ALA A 95 4.20 25.35 -17.66
N ALA A 96 4.39 25.95 -16.48
CA ALA A 96 4.89 27.32 -16.37
C ALA A 96 6.36 27.46 -16.81
N VAL A 97 7.20 26.45 -16.56
CA VAL A 97 8.58 26.41 -17.06
C VAL A 97 8.60 26.27 -18.57
N GLN A 98 7.73 25.43 -19.13
CA GLN A 98 7.63 25.22 -20.58
C GLN A 98 7.15 26.47 -21.32
N ASP A 99 6.18 27.20 -20.76
CA ASP A 99 5.73 28.49 -21.30
C ASP A 99 6.85 29.54 -21.25
N LYS A 100 7.60 29.63 -20.13
CA LYS A 100 8.75 30.52 -20.03
C LYS A 100 9.83 30.19 -21.07
N LEU A 101 10.08 28.91 -21.33
CA LEU A 101 11.05 28.48 -22.34
C LEU A 101 10.61 28.91 -23.75
N PHE A 102 9.32 28.78 -24.06
CA PHE A 102 8.75 29.24 -25.32
C PHE A 102 8.87 30.77 -25.48
N GLN A 103 8.55 31.53 -24.43
CA GLN A 103 8.70 32.99 -24.45
C GLN A 103 10.15 33.44 -24.65
N VAL A 104 11.11 32.75 -24.03
CA VAL A 104 12.54 33.04 -24.22
C VAL A 104 12.95 32.76 -25.68
N ALA A 105 12.57 31.60 -26.22
CA ALA A 105 12.87 31.25 -27.61
C ALA A 105 12.24 32.24 -28.61
N GLN A 106 11.02 32.72 -28.34
CA GLN A 106 10.37 33.74 -29.16
C GLN A 106 11.13 35.07 -29.10
N LYS A 107 11.53 35.53 -27.91
CA LYS A 107 12.30 36.77 -27.73
C LYS A 107 13.66 36.71 -28.41
N GLU A 108 14.35 35.57 -28.36
CA GLU A 108 15.61 35.36 -29.08
C GLU A 108 15.41 35.43 -30.59
N ARG A 109 14.35 34.81 -31.11
CA ARG A 109 14.02 34.86 -32.54
C ARG A 109 13.67 36.28 -33.01
N GLU A 110 12.89 37.02 -32.24
CA GLU A 110 12.55 38.40 -32.54
C GLU A 110 13.78 39.31 -32.48
N ALA A 111 14.67 39.12 -31.50
CA ALA A 111 15.94 39.84 -31.43
C ALA A 111 16.80 39.55 -32.67
N ALA A 112 16.96 38.28 -33.06
CA ALA A 112 17.71 37.88 -34.25
C ALA A 112 17.15 38.53 -35.54
N THR A 113 15.82 38.58 -35.71
CA THR A 113 15.20 39.21 -36.88
C THR A 113 15.34 40.74 -36.90
N LYS A 114 15.35 41.40 -35.74
CA LYS A 114 15.59 42.85 -35.64
C LYS A 114 17.02 43.20 -36.02
N HIS A 115 17.99 42.38 -35.61
CA HIS A 115 19.39 42.56 -36.01
C HIS A 115 19.61 42.30 -37.51
N SER A 116 18.84 41.40 -38.14
CA SER A 116 18.91 41.14 -39.59
C SER A 116 18.35 42.28 -40.46
N LYS A 117 17.32 43.02 -40.00
CA LYS A 117 16.68 44.09 -40.79
C LYS A 117 17.43 45.43 -40.75
N VAL A 118 18.38 45.61 -39.85
CA VAL A 118 19.16 46.86 -39.69
C VAL A 118 20.39 46.91 -40.62
N SER A 119 20.81 45.79 -41.22
CA SER A 119 22.07 45.68 -41.99
C SER A 119 21.96 45.90 -43.51
N LEU A 120 21.07 46.77 -43.99
CA LEU A 120 21.10 47.27 -45.38
C LEU A 120 21.28 48.80 -45.34
N PRO A 121 22.51 49.35 -45.50
CA PRO A 121 23.11 49.59 -46.83
C PRO A 121 24.67 49.55 -46.93
N THR A 122 25.13 49.62 -48.18
CA THR A 122 26.46 49.78 -48.81
C THR A 122 27.56 50.57 -48.06
N GLY A 123 28.76 49.98 -47.94
CA GLY A 123 30.03 50.70 -47.72
C GLY A 123 31.17 49.85 -47.13
N GLU A 124 32.28 49.67 -47.84
CA GLU A 124 33.41 48.77 -47.49
C GLU A 124 34.11 49.06 -46.14
N SER A 125 33.94 50.26 -45.56
CA SER A 125 34.44 50.59 -44.21
C SER A 125 33.49 50.16 -43.07
N SER A 126 32.24 49.78 -43.34
CA SER A 126 31.29 49.31 -42.32
C SER A 126 31.45 47.83 -42.00
N ILE A 127 32.01 47.06 -42.94
CA ILE A 127 32.18 45.61 -42.87
C ILE A 127 33.07 45.22 -41.68
N SER A 128 34.19 45.93 -41.48
CA SER A 128 35.15 45.64 -40.39
C SER A 128 34.58 45.90 -38.99
N HIS A 129 33.71 46.91 -38.85
CA HIS A 129 33.05 47.23 -37.59
C HIS A 129 31.88 46.28 -37.28
N GLU A 130 31.14 45.84 -38.30
CA GLU A 130 30.14 44.77 -38.13
C GLU A 130 30.80 43.42 -37.80
N GLU A 131 31.91 43.06 -38.45
CA GLU A 131 32.68 41.86 -38.10
C GLU A 131 33.18 41.90 -36.66
N GLN A 132 33.74 43.02 -36.21
CA GLN A 132 34.21 43.15 -34.83
C GLN A 132 33.07 43.08 -33.80
N LYS A 133 31.88 43.60 -34.13
CA LYS A 133 30.67 43.44 -33.30
C LYS A 133 30.18 41.99 -33.29
N SER A 134 30.17 41.33 -34.44
CA SER A 134 29.80 39.92 -34.58
C SER A 134 30.70 39.02 -33.73
N VAL A 135 32.03 39.24 -33.78
CA VAL A 135 32.99 38.49 -32.97
C VAL A 135 32.78 38.74 -31.47
N ARG A 136 32.46 39.97 -31.05
CA ARG A 136 32.15 40.26 -29.63
C ARG A 136 30.88 39.55 -29.17
N LEU A 137 29.81 39.59 -29.99
CA LEU A 137 28.54 38.93 -29.67
C LEU A 137 28.71 37.40 -29.61
N ALA A 138 29.49 36.83 -30.54
CA ALA A 138 29.80 35.40 -30.55
C ALA A 138 30.49 34.94 -29.25
N ARG A 139 31.46 35.72 -28.74
CA ARG A 139 32.12 35.43 -27.46
C ARG A 139 31.18 35.56 -26.26
N GLU A 140 30.26 36.53 -26.28
CA GLU A 140 29.26 36.68 -25.21
C GLU A 140 28.29 35.49 -25.18
N LEU A 141 27.85 35.03 -26.36
CA LEU A 141 26.99 33.85 -26.49
C LEU A 141 27.72 32.58 -26.04
N GLU A 142 28.97 32.38 -26.45
CA GLU A 142 29.79 31.25 -26.00
C GLU A 142 29.95 31.25 -24.47
N SER A 143 30.20 32.43 -23.87
CA SER A 143 30.27 32.58 -22.42
C SER A 143 28.95 32.23 -21.73
N ARG A 144 27.81 32.72 -22.25
CA ARG A 144 26.47 32.38 -21.73
C ARG A 144 26.15 30.90 -21.89
N GLU A 145 26.50 30.29 -23.02
CA GLU A 145 26.29 28.86 -23.24
C GLU A 145 27.12 28.03 -22.26
N ALA A 146 28.38 28.41 -22.02
CA ALA A 146 29.23 27.77 -21.01
C ALA A 146 28.67 27.92 -19.59
N GLU A 147 28.06 29.05 -19.25
CA GLU A 147 27.38 29.24 -17.96
C GLU A 147 26.12 28.36 -17.84
N LEU A 148 25.28 28.33 -18.87
CA LEU A 148 24.08 27.49 -18.90
C LEU A 148 24.45 26.00 -18.77
N ARG A 149 25.47 25.54 -19.49
CA ARG A 149 25.99 24.17 -19.38
C ARG A 149 26.50 23.83 -17.98
N ARG A 150 27.14 24.78 -17.29
CA ARG A 150 27.58 24.61 -15.90
C ARG A 150 26.38 24.45 -14.96
N ARG A 151 25.34 25.28 -15.12
CA ARG A 151 24.11 25.20 -14.31
C ARG A 151 23.32 23.92 -14.58
N ASP A 152 23.18 23.52 -15.84
CA ASP A 152 22.52 22.28 -16.23
C ASP A 152 23.19 21.05 -15.61
N THR A 153 24.52 20.96 -15.71
CA THR A 153 25.29 19.89 -15.07
C THR A 153 25.07 19.87 -13.55
N PHE A 154 25.13 21.04 -12.90
CA PHE A 154 24.90 21.15 -11.46
C PHE A 154 23.51 20.64 -11.04
N TYR A 155 22.45 21.09 -11.71
CA TYR A 155 21.09 20.68 -11.36
C TYR A 155 20.84 19.20 -11.66
N LYS A 156 21.37 18.67 -12.77
CA LYS A 156 21.32 17.23 -13.08
C LYS A 156 22.01 16.40 -12.01
N GLU A 157 23.17 16.83 -11.52
CA GLU A 157 23.85 16.14 -10.41
C GLU A 157 23.04 16.20 -9.10
N GLN A 158 22.45 17.34 -8.76
CA GLN A 158 21.60 17.45 -7.57
C GLN A 158 20.37 16.56 -7.67
N LEU A 159 19.72 16.54 -8.84
CA LEU A 159 18.56 15.70 -9.10
C LEU A 159 18.92 14.22 -8.94
N GLY A 160 20.02 13.78 -9.56
CA GLY A 160 20.50 12.41 -9.44
C GLY A 160 20.85 12.02 -7.99
N ARG A 161 21.39 12.94 -7.18
CA ARG A 161 21.63 12.70 -5.75
C ARG A 161 20.33 12.55 -4.96
N ILE A 162 19.33 13.36 -5.26
CA ILE A 162 18.01 13.29 -4.61
C ILE A 162 17.31 11.99 -4.99
N GLU A 163 17.27 11.64 -6.28
CA GLU A 163 16.68 10.41 -6.79
C GLU A 163 17.34 9.17 -6.18
N LYS A 164 18.68 9.15 -6.11
CA LYS A 164 19.42 8.06 -5.47
C LYS A 164 19.08 7.91 -3.99
N LYS A 165 19.10 9.01 -3.22
CA LYS A 165 18.71 8.99 -1.80
C LYS A 165 17.26 8.55 -1.61
N ASN A 166 16.38 8.99 -2.50
CA ASN A 166 14.97 8.64 -2.45
C ASN A 166 14.77 7.13 -2.69
N ALA A 167 15.42 6.59 -3.72
CA ALA A 167 15.41 5.16 -4.02
C ALA A 167 15.98 4.32 -2.86
N GLU A 168 17.10 4.74 -2.28
CA GLU A 168 17.73 4.07 -1.12
C GLU A 168 16.81 4.10 0.11
N MET A 169 16.18 5.23 0.38
CA MET A 169 15.22 5.38 1.49
C MET A 169 13.99 4.50 1.30
N TYR A 170 13.40 4.45 0.09
CA TYR A 170 12.28 3.55 -0.22
C TYR A 170 12.68 2.08 -0.05
N LYS A 171 13.86 1.70 -0.54
CA LYS A 171 14.37 0.33 -0.41
C LYS A 171 14.53 -0.06 1.06
N LEU A 172 15.18 0.79 1.86
CA LEU A 172 15.39 0.53 3.29
C LEU A 172 14.06 0.45 4.04
N SER A 173 13.15 1.40 3.79
CA SER A 173 11.82 1.42 4.39
C SER A 173 11.03 0.14 4.06
N SER A 174 11.01 -0.26 2.79
CA SER A 174 10.35 -1.49 2.36
C SER A 174 10.94 -2.73 3.02
N GLN A 175 12.26 -2.81 3.17
CA GLN A 175 12.92 -3.94 3.84
C GLN A 175 12.53 -4.01 5.32
N GLN A 176 12.53 -2.88 6.03
CA GLN A 176 12.12 -2.81 7.43
C GLN A 176 10.66 -3.26 7.62
N PHE A 177 9.76 -2.82 6.74
CA PHE A 177 8.37 -3.26 6.78
C PHE A 177 8.25 -4.76 6.52
N HIS A 178 8.97 -5.28 5.53
CA HIS A 178 8.92 -6.70 5.20
C HIS A 178 9.46 -7.57 6.34
N GLU A 179 10.55 -7.15 6.97
CA GLU A 179 11.11 -7.83 8.13
C GLU A 179 10.15 -7.83 9.33
N ALA A 180 9.57 -6.67 9.66
CA ALA A 180 8.60 -6.55 10.74
C ALA A 180 7.34 -7.39 10.49
N ALA A 181 6.82 -7.37 9.26
CA ALA A 181 5.68 -8.17 8.85
C ALA A 181 5.98 -9.68 8.95
N SER A 182 7.15 -10.12 8.44
CA SER A 182 7.60 -11.50 8.53
C SER A 182 7.77 -11.96 9.98
N LYS A 183 8.31 -11.10 10.85
CA LYS A 183 8.43 -11.39 12.28
C LYS A 183 7.05 -11.59 12.93
N MET A 184 6.12 -10.68 12.67
CA MET A 184 4.74 -10.78 13.17
C MET A 184 4.04 -12.04 12.65
N GLU A 185 4.21 -12.38 11.37
CA GLU A 185 3.62 -13.57 10.77
C GLU A 185 4.09 -14.85 11.47
N ARG A 186 5.40 -14.95 11.81
CA ARG A 186 5.92 -16.07 12.60
C ARG A 186 5.24 -16.16 13.97
N THR A 187 5.08 -15.03 14.67
CA THR A 187 4.39 -14.99 15.97
C THR A 187 2.92 -15.40 15.85
N ILE A 188 2.22 -14.95 14.81
CA ILE A 188 0.83 -15.34 14.55
C ILE A 188 0.76 -16.85 14.29
N LYS A 189 1.62 -17.39 13.43
CA LYS A 189 1.69 -18.84 13.15
C LYS A 189 1.95 -19.64 14.43
N LEU A 190 2.89 -19.19 15.26
CA LEU A 190 3.18 -19.83 16.54
C LEU A 190 1.96 -19.82 17.47
N HIS A 191 1.27 -18.68 17.59
CA HIS A 191 0.06 -18.58 18.41
C HIS A 191 -1.08 -19.46 17.87
N GLN A 192 -1.24 -19.57 16.55
CA GLN A 192 -2.20 -20.48 15.93
C GLN A 192 -1.86 -21.95 16.25
N LEU A 193 -0.59 -22.34 16.15
CA LEU A 193 -0.14 -23.68 16.53
C LEU A 193 -0.41 -23.97 18.02
N PHE A 194 -0.12 -23.02 18.91
CA PHE A 194 -0.45 -23.16 20.33
C PHE A 194 -1.96 -23.33 20.55
N LYS A 195 -2.80 -22.56 19.86
CA LYS A 195 -4.26 -22.72 19.93
C LYS A 195 -4.70 -24.11 19.45
N ILE A 196 -4.12 -24.61 18.36
CA ILE A 196 -4.42 -25.97 17.85
C ILE A 196 -4.01 -27.02 18.89
N GLN A 197 -2.81 -26.90 19.46
CA GLN A 197 -2.32 -27.82 20.48
C GLN A 197 -3.20 -27.79 21.74
N LEU A 198 -3.60 -26.61 22.22
CA LEU A 198 -4.53 -26.49 23.35
C LEU A 198 -5.88 -27.14 23.04
N LYS A 199 -6.44 -26.91 21.84
CA LYS A 199 -7.70 -27.57 21.43
C LYS A 199 -7.55 -29.09 21.42
N HIS A 200 -6.45 -29.60 20.90
CA HIS A 200 -6.18 -31.03 20.85
C HIS A 200 -6.02 -31.63 22.26
N LEU A 201 -5.27 -30.96 23.12
CA LEU A 201 -5.09 -31.35 24.52
C LEU A 201 -6.42 -31.33 25.29
N PHE A 202 -7.25 -30.30 25.08
CA PHE A 202 -8.58 -30.22 25.66
C PHE A 202 -9.45 -31.39 25.20
N LEU A 203 -9.50 -31.67 23.90
CA LEU A 203 -10.27 -32.78 23.34
C LEU A 203 -9.83 -34.14 23.88
N LEU A 204 -8.51 -34.38 23.94
CA LEU A 204 -7.93 -35.57 24.57
C LEU A 204 -8.36 -35.68 26.04
N THR A 205 -8.26 -34.59 26.79
CA THR A 205 -8.66 -34.56 28.21
C THR A 205 -10.13 -34.90 28.36
N VAL A 206 -11.00 -34.31 27.54
CA VAL A 206 -12.44 -34.63 27.54
C VAL A 206 -12.66 -36.12 27.23
N CYS A 207 -12.01 -36.68 26.20
CA CYS A 207 -12.11 -38.10 25.87
C CYS A 207 -11.62 -39.03 26.99
N LEU A 208 -10.57 -38.65 27.72
CA LEU A 208 -10.00 -39.46 28.81
C LEU A 208 -10.80 -39.35 30.11
N THR A 209 -11.39 -38.18 30.38
CA THR A 209 -12.10 -37.89 31.64
C THR A 209 -13.60 -38.17 31.55
N GLN A 210 -14.22 -38.02 30.39
CA GLN A 210 -15.59 -38.47 30.19
C GLN A 210 -15.58 -39.98 29.92
N ARG A 211 -16.22 -40.73 30.83
CA ARG A 211 -16.63 -42.09 30.50
C ARG A 211 -17.46 -42.02 29.22
N PRO A 212 -17.20 -42.86 28.20
CA PRO A 212 -18.08 -42.93 27.05
C PRO A 212 -19.48 -43.17 27.58
N ARG A 213 -20.40 -42.22 27.33
CA ARG A 213 -21.82 -42.49 27.53
C ARG A 213 -22.08 -43.71 26.66
N ARG A 214 -22.42 -44.86 27.26
CA ARG A 214 -22.91 -46.02 26.51
C ARG A 214 -24.23 -45.61 25.88
N VAL A 215 -24.15 -44.92 24.75
CA VAL A 215 -25.28 -44.73 23.87
C VAL A 215 -25.27 -45.97 23.00
N GLU A 216 -26.09 -46.94 23.38
CA GLU A 216 -26.29 -48.11 22.55
C GLU A 216 -26.99 -47.65 21.27
N PRO A 217 -26.49 -48.00 20.07
CA PRO A 217 -27.11 -47.53 18.85
C PRO A 217 -28.51 -48.14 18.76
N VAL A 218 -29.54 -47.28 18.69
CA VAL A 218 -30.96 -47.66 18.80
C VAL A 218 -31.35 -48.80 17.85
N CYS A 219 -30.79 -48.81 16.64
CA CYS A 219 -31.11 -49.82 15.60
C CYS A 219 -29.98 -50.85 15.38
N SER A 220 -29.03 -50.96 16.31
CA SER A 220 -27.85 -51.85 16.18
C SER A 220 -28.21 -53.33 15.99
N GLY A 221 -29.22 -53.83 16.70
CA GLY A 221 -29.67 -55.23 16.57
C GLY A 221 -30.20 -55.56 15.18
N LEU A 222 -31.05 -54.68 14.60
CA LEU A 222 -31.56 -54.83 13.24
C LEU A 222 -30.43 -54.72 12.19
N GLN A 223 -29.49 -53.81 12.40
CA GLN A 223 -28.32 -53.68 11.55
C GLN A 223 -27.48 -54.97 11.53
N ALA A 224 -27.23 -55.57 12.69
CA ALA A 224 -26.49 -56.82 12.80
C ALA A 224 -27.21 -57.97 12.07
N GLN A 225 -28.53 -58.07 12.23
CA GLN A 225 -29.33 -59.11 11.56
C GLN A 225 -29.36 -58.94 10.03
N ILE A 226 -29.39 -57.71 9.52
CA ILE A 226 -29.28 -57.44 8.06
C ILE A 226 -27.92 -57.91 7.54
N LEU A 227 -26.83 -57.52 8.23
CA LEU A 227 -25.48 -57.92 7.84
C LEU A 227 -25.32 -59.45 7.87
N GLN A 228 -25.91 -60.12 8.86
CA GLN A 228 -25.93 -61.58 8.94
C GLN A 228 -26.73 -62.19 7.78
N CYS A 229 -27.93 -61.65 7.50
CA CYS A 229 -28.79 -62.12 6.41
C CYS A 229 -28.10 -62.06 5.05
N TYR A 230 -27.37 -60.97 4.77
CA TYR A 230 -26.61 -60.83 3.53
C TYR A 230 -25.39 -61.74 3.44
N ARG A 231 -24.76 -62.11 4.56
CA ARG A 231 -23.69 -63.10 4.58
C ARG A 231 -24.21 -64.51 4.28
N ASP A 232 -25.36 -64.85 4.83
CA ASP A 232 -25.92 -66.21 4.73
C ASP A 232 -26.65 -66.45 3.39
N ARG A 233 -27.12 -65.38 2.73
CA ARG A 233 -27.90 -65.45 1.47
C ARG A 233 -27.33 -64.58 0.37
N LEU A 234 -26.11 -64.92 -0.09
CA LEU A 234 -25.40 -64.17 -1.13
C LEU A 234 -26.13 -64.14 -2.49
N HIS A 235 -26.87 -65.19 -2.84
CA HIS A 235 -27.59 -65.31 -4.13
C HIS A 235 -29.09 -64.97 -4.02
N GLU A 236 -29.62 -64.78 -2.81
CA GLU A 236 -31.05 -64.56 -2.53
C GLU A 236 -31.27 -63.35 -1.60
N VAL A 237 -30.53 -62.28 -1.89
CA VAL A 237 -30.46 -61.03 -1.10
C VAL A 237 -31.84 -60.38 -0.89
N LEU A 238 -32.78 -60.60 -1.82
CA LEU A 238 -34.14 -60.04 -1.76
C LEU A 238 -34.97 -60.58 -0.58
N LEU A 239 -34.64 -61.76 -0.05
CA LEU A 239 -35.28 -62.31 1.15
C LEU A 239 -34.93 -61.53 2.42
N CYS A 240 -33.88 -60.71 2.40
CA CYS A 240 -33.52 -59.83 3.52
C CYS A 240 -34.29 -58.49 3.52
N SER A 241 -35.16 -58.26 2.52
CA SER A 241 -35.85 -56.97 2.33
C SER A 241 -36.71 -56.56 3.52
N ASP A 242 -37.35 -57.50 4.21
CA ASP A 242 -38.20 -57.18 5.36
C ASP A 242 -37.40 -56.73 6.58
N LEU A 243 -36.18 -57.27 6.78
CA LEU A 243 -35.24 -56.77 7.78
C LEU A 243 -34.80 -55.33 7.46
N VAL A 244 -34.49 -55.05 6.19
CA VAL A 244 -34.09 -53.70 5.75
C VAL A 244 -35.22 -52.69 5.98
N LYS A 245 -36.46 -53.05 5.63
CA LYS A 245 -37.64 -52.20 5.90
C LYS A 245 -37.84 -51.97 7.40
N ALA A 246 -37.63 -52.98 8.23
CA ALA A 246 -37.70 -52.84 9.68
C ALA A 246 -36.63 -51.89 10.23
N TYR A 247 -35.39 -52.00 9.73
CA TYR A 247 -34.32 -51.07 10.08
C TYR A 247 -34.61 -49.63 9.64
N GLN A 248 -35.12 -49.43 8.42
CA GLN A 248 -35.51 -48.10 7.93
C GLN A 248 -36.61 -47.48 8.80
N ARG A 249 -37.60 -48.26 9.23
CA ARG A 249 -38.62 -47.81 10.18
C ARG A 249 -38.00 -47.40 11.52
N CYS A 250 -37.11 -48.23 12.07
CA CYS A 250 -36.38 -47.94 13.31
C CYS A 250 -35.59 -46.61 13.24
N VAL A 251 -34.85 -46.40 12.15
CA VAL A 251 -34.09 -45.16 11.91
C VAL A 251 -35.04 -43.95 11.80
N SER A 252 -36.14 -44.11 11.08
CA SER A 252 -37.14 -43.05 10.89
C SER A 252 -37.85 -42.66 12.19
N THR A 253 -38.08 -43.62 13.09
CA THR A 253 -38.62 -43.35 14.42
C THR A 253 -37.59 -42.73 15.35
N ALA A 254 -36.33 -43.19 15.29
CA ALA A 254 -35.25 -42.67 16.11
C ALA A 254 -34.86 -41.22 15.75
N HIS A 255 -35.04 -40.79 14.49
CA HIS A 255 -34.80 -39.41 14.07
C HIS A 255 -35.89 -38.41 14.51
N LYS A 256 -37.07 -38.89 14.91
CA LYS A 256 -38.21 -38.06 15.30
C LYS A 256 -38.33 -37.85 16.82
N GLY A 257 -37.51 -38.55 17.61
CA GLY A 257 -37.39 -38.39 19.06
C GLY A 257 -36.14 -37.62 19.42
#